data_AF-A0A2A4KMJ3-F1
#
_entry.id   AF-A0A2A4KMJ3-F1
#
_cell.length_a   1.000
_cell.length_b   1.000
_cell.length_c   1.000
_cell.angle_alpha   90.00
_cell.angle_beta   90.00
_cell.angle_gamma   90.00
#
_symmetry.space_group_name_H-M   'P 1'
#
loop_
_entity.id
_entity.type
_entity.pdbx_description
1 polymer ?
#
loop_
_entity_poly.entity_id
_entity_poly.type
_entity_poly.pdbx_seq_one_letter_code
_entity_poly.pdbx_strand_id
1 'polypeptide(L)'
;MSWFWWILIFFWVGGFAWTQDTVRKALRKRHKRKLALLKATTQRQLAIEAAHKPPEPVCGCTHHLAKHDKRGLCHERVEVPTAWDEKKKPLHYEAGQCNCQQYVGPQPLSQVYAEELTDRWPTGPTTTEEPPTR
;
A
#
# COMPACT_ATOMS: atom_id res chain seq x y z
N MET A 1 -69.79 -20.03 11.62
CA MET A 1 -68.44 -20.59 11.86
C MET A 1 -67.42 -20.32 10.74
N SER A 2 -67.82 -19.84 9.54
CA SER A 2 -66.91 -19.63 8.39
C SER A 2 -66.13 -18.30 8.40
N TRP A 3 -66.61 -17.27 9.11
CA TRP A 3 -65.97 -15.95 9.14
C TRP A 3 -64.59 -16.00 9.81
N PHE A 4 -64.44 -16.73 10.92
CA PHE A 4 -63.15 -16.88 11.60
C PHE A 4 -62.03 -17.42 10.70
N TRP A 5 -62.37 -18.29 9.74
CA TRP A 5 -61.42 -18.82 8.76
C TRP A 5 -60.93 -17.75 7.78
N TRP A 6 -61.80 -16.84 7.34
CA TRP A 6 -61.40 -15.73 6.47
C TRP A 6 -60.49 -14.72 7.18
N ILE A 7 -60.75 -14.43 8.46
CA ILE A 7 -59.89 -13.55 9.27
C ILE A 7 -58.50 -14.17 9.45
N LEU A 8 -58.43 -15.48 9.74
CA LEU A 8 -57.17 -16.19 9.88
C LEU A 8 -56.34 -16.20 8.60
N ILE A 9 -56.99 -16.37 7.44
CA ILE A 9 -56.32 -16.33 6.12
C ILE A 9 -55.73 -14.94 5.86
N PHE A 10 -56.51 -13.86 6.07
CA PHE A 10 -56.01 -12.50 5.88
C PHE A 10 -54.87 -12.16 6.85
N PHE A 11 -54.94 -12.64 8.09
CA PHE A 11 -53.89 -12.43 9.08
C PHE A 11 -52.61 -13.22 8.73
N TRP A 12 -52.74 -14.47 8.29
CA TRP A 12 -51.61 -15.30 7.86
C TRP A 12 -50.97 -14.81 6.56
N VAL A 13 -51.76 -14.40 5.57
CA VAL A 13 -51.21 -13.93 4.28
C VAL A 13 -50.66 -12.51 4.39
N GLY A 14 -51.33 -11.63 5.13
CA GLY A 14 -50.94 -10.22 5.26
C GLY A 14 -49.86 -9.98 6.33
N GLY A 15 -49.94 -10.63 7.49
CA GLY A 15 -49.03 -10.42 8.61
C GLY A 15 -47.65 -11.07 8.43
N PHE A 16 -47.59 -12.20 7.72
CA PHE A 16 -46.36 -12.97 7.55
C PHE A 16 -45.44 -12.43 6.43
N ALA A 17 -46.01 -11.77 5.42
CA ALA A 17 -45.25 -11.13 4.35
C ALA A 17 -44.36 -9.98 4.88
N TRP A 18 -44.88 -9.17 5.80
CA TRP A 18 -44.17 -8.01 6.33
C TRP A 18 -43.01 -8.39 7.27
N THR A 19 -43.18 -9.45 8.07
CA THR A 19 -42.12 -9.99 8.93
C THR A 19 -41.00 -10.66 8.12
N GLN A 20 -41.30 -11.33 7.02
CA GLN A 20 -40.29 -11.89 6.13
C GLN A 20 -39.40 -10.80 5.50
N ASP A 21 -40.00 -9.68 5.08
CA ASP A 21 -39.27 -8.60 4.39
C ASP A 21 -38.36 -7.79 5.33
N THR A 22 -38.79 -7.57 6.57
CA THR A 22 -37.98 -6.89 7.59
C THR A 22 -36.73 -7.70 7.95
N VAL A 23 -36.88 -9.02 8.12
CA VAL A 23 -35.74 -9.94 8.37
C VAL A 23 -34.78 -9.96 7.17
N ARG A 24 -35.29 -10.06 5.94
CA ARG A 24 -34.46 -10.00 4.71
C ARG A 24 -33.68 -8.69 4.61
N LYS A 25 -34.30 -7.55 4.90
CA LYS A 25 -33.63 -6.23 4.89
C LYS A 25 -32.52 -6.16 5.95
N ALA A 26 -32.76 -6.66 7.16
CA ALA A 26 -31.76 -6.69 8.23
C ALA A 26 -30.54 -7.55 7.87
N LEU A 27 -30.77 -8.75 7.32
CA LEU A 27 -29.70 -9.64 6.87
C LEU A 27 -28.88 -9.02 5.73
N ARG A 28 -29.52 -8.38 4.74
CA ARG A 28 -28.80 -7.66 3.67
C ARG A 28 -27.95 -6.52 4.23
N LYS A 29 -28.45 -5.76 5.21
CA LYS A 29 -27.68 -4.67 5.84
C LYS A 29 -26.46 -5.22 6.58
N ARG A 30 -26.61 -6.32 7.33
CA ARG A 30 -25.50 -7.00 8.00
C ARG A 30 -24.47 -7.53 7.00
N HIS A 31 -24.93 -8.17 5.92
CA HIS A 31 -24.06 -8.68 4.87
C HIS A 31 -23.26 -7.55 4.19
N LYS A 32 -23.93 -6.45 3.82
CA LYS A 32 -23.26 -5.27 3.25
C LYS A 32 -22.20 -4.70 4.19
N ARG A 33 -22.49 -4.60 5.49
CA ARG A 33 -21.51 -4.15 6.50
C ARG A 33 -20.32 -5.09 6.58
N LYS A 34 -20.55 -6.42 6.60
CA LYS A 34 -19.47 -7.42 6.64
C LYS A 34 -18.58 -7.34 5.39
N LEU A 35 -19.17 -7.19 4.19
CA LEU A 35 -18.42 -7.01 2.95
C LEU A 35 -17.58 -5.72 2.96
N ALA A 36 -18.12 -4.61 3.47
CA ALA A 36 -17.38 -3.35 3.57
C ALA A 36 -16.14 -3.50 4.48
N LEU A 37 -16.29 -4.18 5.63
CA LEU A 37 -15.17 -4.46 6.53
C LEU A 37 -14.11 -5.33 5.85
N LEU A 38 -14.51 -6.41 5.17
CA LEU A 38 -13.57 -7.29 4.46
C LEU A 38 -12.80 -6.52 3.38
N LYS A 39 -13.49 -5.70 2.59
CA LYS A 39 -12.85 -4.84 1.59
C LYS A 39 -11.83 -3.89 2.21
N ALA A 40 -12.17 -3.24 3.32
CA ALA A 40 -11.25 -2.35 4.04
C ALA A 40 -10.01 -3.10 4.55
N THR A 41 -10.19 -4.32 5.09
CA THR A 41 -9.05 -5.14 5.53
C THR A 41 -8.16 -5.58 4.38
N THR A 42 -8.73 -5.97 3.24
CA THR A 42 -7.96 -6.34 2.04
C THR A 42 -7.17 -5.14 1.50
N GLN A 43 -7.81 -3.96 1.42
CA GLN A 43 -7.11 -2.74 0.99
C GLN A 43 -5.96 -2.38 1.92
N ARG A 44 -6.15 -2.51 3.24
CA ARG A 44 -5.08 -2.30 4.22
C ARG A 44 -3.91 -3.27 4.01
N GLN A 45 -4.19 -4.55 3.78
CA GLN A 45 -3.15 -5.55 3.52
C GLN A 45 -2.37 -5.22 2.24
N LEU A 46 -3.06 -4.88 1.15
CA LEU A 46 -2.42 -4.49 -0.11
C LEU A 46 -1.56 -3.22 0.04
N ALA A 47 -2.02 -2.24 0.82
CA ALA A 47 -1.24 -1.03 1.10
C ALA A 47 0.03 -1.33 1.92
N ILE A 48 -0.07 -2.23 2.89
CA ILE A 48 1.08 -2.70 3.69
C ILE A 48 2.07 -3.46 2.79
N GLU A 49 1.59 -4.38 1.96
CA GLU A 49 2.42 -5.13 1.02
C GLU A 49 3.13 -4.21 0.01
N ALA A 50 2.40 -3.22 -0.54
CA ALA A 50 2.99 -2.21 -1.42
C ALA A 50 4.06 -1.37 -0.72
N ALA A 51 3.85 -1.01 0.55
CA ALA A 51 4.84 -0.26 1.35
C ALA A 51 6.06 -1.11 1.72
N HIS A 52 5.90 -2.43 1.89
CA HIS A 52 7.00 -3.36 2.15
C HIS A 52 7.71 -3.84 0.89
N LYS A 53 7.27 -3.44 -0.32
CA LYS A 53 8.01 -3.74 -1.54
C LYS A 53 9.38 -3.04 -1.44
N PRO A 54 10.50 -3.77 -1.41
CA PRO A 54 11.81 -3.16 -1.35
C PRO A 54 11.99 -2.25 -2.57
N PRO A 55 12.66 -1.09 -2.43
CA PRO A 55 12.95 -0.24 -3.59
C PRO A 55 13.67 -1.06 -4.65
N GLU A 56 13.24 -0.93 -5.91
CA GLU A 56 13.91 -1.59 -7.01
C GLU A 56 15.36 -1.08 -7.04
N PRO A 57 16.37 -1.97 -6.94
CA PRO A 57 17.74 -1.54 -6.84
C PRO A 57 18.16 -0.91 -8.16
N VAL A 58 18.34 0.42 -8.15
CA VAL A 58 18.94 1.15 -9.25
C VAL A 58 20.47 1.04 -9.15
N CYS A 59 20.97 -0.19 -9.25
CA CYS A 59 22.26 -0.43 -9.90
C CYS A 59 21.91 -0.65 -11.36
N GLY A 60 22.61 -0.03 -12.31
CA GLY A 60 22.31 -0.12 -13.75
C GLY A 60 22.30 -1.55 -14.34
N CYS A 61 22.54 -2.57 -13.51
CA CYS A 61 22.73 -3.95 -13.90
C CYS A 61 21.96 -4.96 -13.05
N THR A 62 20.92 -4.53 -12.33
CA THR A 62 19.81 -5.39 -11.84
C THR A 62 20.13 -6.58 -10.92
N HIS A 63 21.34 -6.69 -10.34
CA HIS A 63 21.68 -7.73 -9.35
C HIS A 63 21.93 -7.16 -7.94
N HIS A 64 21.58 -7.95 -6.91
CA HIS A 64 21.48 -7.47 -5.52
C HIS A 64 22.79 -7.47 -4.71
N LEU A 65 23.86 -8.12 -5.18
CA LEU A 65 25.14 -8.22 -4.46
C LEU A 65 26.30 -7.66 -5.28
N ALA A 66 27.20 -6.90 -4.64
CA ALA A 66 28.46 -6.49 -5.24
C ALA A 66 29.37 -7.72 -5.44
N LYS A 67 29.44 -8.22 -6.67
CA LYS A 67 30.27 -9.37 -7.08
C LYS A 67 31.42 -8.92 -7.97
N HIS A 68 32.22 -7.97 -7.48
CA HIS A 68 33.33 -7.38 -8.25
C HIS A 68 34.67 -8.05 -7.92
N ASP A 69 35.53 -8.17 -8.92
CA ASP A 69 36.94 -8.54 -8.73
C ASP A 69 37.77 -7.35 -8.21
N LYS A 70 39.05 -7.58 -7.94
CA LYS A 70 39.99 -6.52 -7.53
C LYS A 70 40.22 -5.44 -8.61
N ARG A 71 39.81 -5.68 -9.85
CA ARG A 71 39.92 -4.76 -11.00
C ARG A 71 38.62 -3.98 -11.20
N GLY A 72 37.57 -4.24 -10.41
CA GLY A 72 36.27 -3.57 -10.48
C GLY A 72 35.29 -4.17 -11.51
N LEU A 73 35.62 -5.33 -12.11
CA LEU A 73 34.74 -6.05 -13.05
C LEU A 73 33.76 -6.93 -12.27
N CYS A 74 32.47 -6.82 -12.60
CA CYS A 74 31.46 -7.71 -12.01
C CYS A 74 31.49 -9.08 -12.68
N HIS A 75 31.40 -10.14 -11.88
CA HIS A 75 31.33 -11.53 -12.36
C HIS A 75 29.91 -12.03 -12.62
N GLU A 76 28.89 -11.24 -12.30
CA GLU A 76 27.50 -11.66 -12.45
C GLU A 76 27.01 -11.63 -13.90
N ARG A 77 26.16 -12.59 -14.25
CA ARG A 77 25.39 -12.60 -15.49
C ARG A 77 24.04 -11.93 -15.28
N VAL A 78 23.70 -10.98 -16.14
CA VAL A 78 22.49 -10.16 -16.05
C VAL A 78 21.70 -10.28 -17.34
N GLU A 79 20.40 -10.01 -17.27
CA GLU A 79 19.54 -9.95 -18.45
C GLU A 79 19.83 -8.67 -19.23
N VAL A 80 20.45 -8.81 -20.40
CA VAL A 80 20.79 -7.71 -21.30
C VAL A 80 19.78 -7.73 -22.44
N PRO A 81 19.11 -6.60 -22.73
CA PRO A 81 18.23 -6.53 -23.88
C PRO A 81 19.03 -6.69 -25.18
N THR A 82 18.58 -7.56 -26.08
CA THR A 82 19.24 -7.82 -27.38
C THR A 82 18.40 -7.40 -28.58
N ALA A 83 17.11 -7.11 -28.37
CA ALA A 83 16.20 -6.60 -29.39
C ALA A 83 15.37 -5.43 -28.84
N TRP A 84 15.13 -4.41 -29.67
CA TRP A 84 14.35 -3.22 -29.33
C TRP A 84 13.28 -2.94 -30.38
N ASP A 85 12.15 -2.40 -29.94
CA ASP A 85 11.12 -1.87 -30.83
C ASP A 85 11.46 -0.44 -31.31
N GLU A 86 10.60 0.12 -32.18
CA GLU A 86 10.71 1.49 -32.69
C GLU A 86 10.68 2.57 -31.59
N LYS A 87 10.15 2.24 -30.41
CA LYS A 87 10.05 3.12 -29.24
C LYS A 87 11.16 2.87 -28.22
N LYS A 88 12.21 2.12 -28.59
CA LYS A 88 13.34 1.71 -27.74
C LYS A 88 12.93 0.88 -26.52
N LYS A 89 11.79 0.20 -26.58
CA LYS A 89 11.38 -0.77 -25.59
C LYS A 89 12.05 -2.12 -25.90
N PRO A 90 12.67 -2.77 -24.90
CA PRO A 90 13.28 -4.08 -25.10
C PRO A 90 12.23 -5.16 -25.38
N LEU A 91 12.46 -5.94 -26.44
CA LEU A 91 11.61 -7.06 -26.88
C LEU A 91 12.15 -8.42 -26.45
N HIS A 92 13.47 -8.56 -26.35
CA HIS A 92 14.14 -9.79 -25.98
C HIS A 92 15.30 -9.52 -25.04
N TYR A 93 15.58 -10.48 -24.16
CA TYR A 93 16.65 -10.44 -23.17
C TYR A 93 17.47 -11.72 -23.24
N GLU A 94 18.79 -11.58 -23.12
CA GLU A 94 19.74 -12.68 -23.06
C GLU A 94 20.68 -12.52 -21.86
N ALA A 95 21.26 -13.63 -21.40
CA ALA A 95 22.19 -13.62 -20.29
C ALA A 95 23.58 -13.11 -20.71
N GLY A 96 23.85 -11.82 -20.48
CA GLY A 96 25.13 -11.17 -20.74
C GLY A 96 25.98 -10.96 -19.47
N GLN A 97 27.26 -10.61 -19.65
CA GLN A 97 28.13 -10.22 -18.53
C GLN A 97 27.74 -8.82 -18.03
N CYS A 98 27.66 -8.62 -16.71
CA CYS A 98 27.50 -7.28 -16.16
C CYS A 98 28.66 -6.37 -16.55
N ASN A 99 28.36 -5.24 -17.16
CA ASN A 99 29.31 -4.15 -17.44
C ASN A 99 29.26 -3.03 -16.39
N CYS A 100 28.62 -3.28 -15.24
CA CYS A 100 28.69 -2.41 -14.07
C CYS A 100 30.15 -2.18 -13.67
N GLN A 101 30.49 -0.93 -13.41
CA GLN A 101 31.68 -0.59 -12.64
C GLN A 101 31.29 -0.60 -11.16
N GLN A 102 32.15 -1.18 -10.32
CA GLN A 102 31.99 -1.12 -8.87
C GLN A 102 31.75 0.32 -8.42
N TYR A 103 30.68 0.56 -7.64
CA TYR A 103 30.55 1.84 -6.95
C TYR A 103 31.66 1.95 -5.90
N VAL A 104 32.63 2.83 -6.16
CA VAL A 104 33.69 3.22 -5.23
C VAL A 104 33.46 4.68 -4.88
N GLY A 105 32.45 4.94 -4.06
CA GLY A 105 32.19 6.27 -3.51
C GLY A 105 32.41 6.30 -2.00
N PRO A 106 32.38 7.51 -1.38
CA PRO A 106 32.28 7.61 0.06
C PRO A 106 31.08 6.76 0.53
N GLN A 107 31.21 6.15 1.71
CA GLN A 107 30.19 5.27 2.28
C GLN A 107 28.81 5.92 2.10
N PRO A 108 27.82 5.20 1.52
CA PRO A 108 26.48 5.76 1.31
C PRO A 108 26.00 6.32 2.65
N LEU A 109 25.48 7.55 2.61
CA LEU A 109 25.06 8.30 3.80
C LEU A 109 24.32 7.35 4.75
N SER A 110 24.83 7.22 5.97
CA SER A 110 24.21 6.39 6.99
C SER A 110 22.75 6.79 7.10
N GLN A 111 21.85 5.82 7.04
CA GLN A 111 20.44 6.06 7.34
C GLN A 111 20.36 6.45 8.82
N VAL A 112 20.19 7.75 9.08
CA VAL A 112 19.91 8.28 10.41
C VAL A 112 18.40 8.39 10.54
N TYR A 113 17.85 7.82 11.61
CA TYR A 113 16.45 8.04 11.96
C TYR A 113 16.26 9.50 12.36
N ALA A 114 15.38 10.21 11.65
CA ALA A 114 14.92 11.51 12.09
C ALA A 114 13.80 11.29 13.10
N GLU A 115 14.00 11.78 14.33
CA GLU A 115 12.95 11.80 15.35
C GLU A 115 11.74 12.59 14.82
N GLU A 116 10.55 12.22 15.25
CA GLU A 116 9.32 12.95 14.90
C GLU A 116 9.44 14.40 15.37
N LEU A 117 9.16 15.37 14.48
CA LEU A 117 9.12 16.80 14.78
C LEU A 117 8.01 17.05 15.80
N THR A 118 8.35 16.97 17.09
CA THR A 118 7.45 17.23 18.22
C THR A 118 7.45 18.69 18.65
N ASP A 119 8.18 19.55 17.93
CA ASP A 119 8.23 20.98 18.16
C ASP A 119 6.85 21.60 17.93
N ARG A 120 6.12 21.78 19.03
CA ARG A 120 5.17 22.89 19.15
C ARG A 120 5.99 24.17 19.05
N TRP A 121 6.21 24.62 17.82
CA TRP A 121 6.67 25.97 17.55
C TRP A 121 5.85 26.95 18.40
N PRO A 122 6.45 27.85 19.18
CA PRO A 122 5.69 28.79 19.99
C PRO A 122 4.85 29.67 19.05
N THR A 123 3.54 29.45 19.04
CA THR A 123 2.56 30.28 18.30
C THR A 123 2.12 31.50 19.10
N GLY A 124 2.71 31.71 20.28
CA GLY A 124 2.49 32.91 21.09
C GLY A 124 3.35 34.07 20.61
N PRO A 125 2.84 35.31 20.65
CA PRO A 125 3.66 36.49 20.40
C PRO A 125 4.81 36.54 21.40
N THR A 126 6.02 36.85 20.93
CA THR A 126 7.17 37.14 21.79
C THR A 126 6.82 38.33 22.68
N THR A 127 6.54 38.09 23.95
CA THR A 127 6.48 39.17 24.95
C THR A 127 7.88 39.73 25.09
N THR A 128 8.13 40.87 24.45
CA THR A 128 9.33 41.67 24.69
C THR A 128 9.22 42.22 26.10
N GLU A 129 9.78 41.52 27.09
CA GLU A 129 10.04 42.10 28.39
C GLU A 129 11.19 43.11 28.23
N GLU A 130 10.85 44.39 28.31
CA GLU A 130 11.79 45.51 28.29
C GLU A 130 12.64 45.46 29.58
N PRO A 131 13.98 45.50 29.50
CA PRO A 131 14.83 45.40 30.68
C PRO A 131 14.69 46.65 31.55
N PRO A 132 14.79 46.54 32.89
CA PRO A 132 14.58 47.66 33.79
C PRO A 132 15.64 48.75 33.58
N THR A 133 15.16 49.97 33.41
CA THR A 133 15.98 51.18 33.33
C THR A 133 16.74 51.40 34.63
N ARG A 134 18.07 51.56 34.53
CA ARG A 134 18.95 51.93 35.65
C ARG A 134 19.35 53.38 35.52
#